data_AF-A0A814RWA6-F1
#
_entry.id   AF-A0A814RWA6-F1
#
_cell.length_a   1.000
_cell.length_b   1.000
_cell.length_c   1.000
_cell.angle_alpha   90.00
_cell.angle_beta   90.00
_cell.angle_gamma   90.00
#
_symmetry.space_group_name_H-M   'P 1'
#
loop_
_entity.id
_entity.type
_entity.pdbx_description
1 polymer ?
#
loop_
_entity_poly.entity_id
_entity_poly.type
_entity_poly.pdbx_seq_one_letter_code
_entity_poly.pdbx_strand_id
1 'polypeptide(L)'
;MPSVSSSCCKKGPGYATPLDAMQNGPREKVLYVAMVSCQENQPDYLATIDADPDSPDYQKVISRLYSPNINDEFHHFGWNACSSCHDDCSKERRFIVLGGFKSSNIYIPDRQDP
;
A
#
# COMPACT_ATOMS: atom_id res chain seq x y z
N MET A 1 -10.55 23.70 28.77
CA MET A 1 -10.85 22.35 28.25
C MET A 1 -9.74 21.43 28.71
N PRO A 2 -10.01 20.25 29.29
CA PRO A 2 -8.94 19.41 29.80
C PRO A 2 -8.15 18.86 28.62
N SER A 3 -6.83 18.99 28.69
CA SER A 3 -5.89 18.34 27.77
C SER A 3 -5.99 16.83 27.99
N VAL A 4 -6.61 16.13 27.05
CA VAL A 4 -6.56 14.66 27.02
C VAL A 4 -5.16 14.28 26.55
N SER A 5 -4.26 14.05 27.50
CA SER A 5 -3.02 13.32 27.25
C SER A 5 -3.37 11.84 27.03
N SER A 6 -3.91 11.52 25.85
CA SER A 6 -4.01 10.13 25.41
C SER A 6 -2.60 9.65 25.10
N SER A 7 -1.94 9.03 26.08
CA SER A 7 -0.69 8.30 25.86
C SER A 7 -0.97 7.16 24.91
N CYS A 8 -0.87 7.43 23.61
CA CYS A 8 -0.92 6.40 22.60
C CYS A 8 0.38 5.62 22.67
N CYS A 9 0.31 4.37 23.10
CA CYS A 9 1.47 3.47 23.12
C CYS A 9 1.99 3.13 21.70
N LYS A 10 1.32 3.62 20.65
CA LYS A 10 1.71 3.49 19.24
C LYS A 10 2.03 4.88 18.69
N LYS A 11 3.23 5.03 18.12
CA LYS A 11 3.53 6.17 17.25
C LYS A 11 2.69 6.03 15.97
N GLY A 12 2.21 7.15 15.41
CA GLY A 12 1.51 7.18 14.12
C GLY A 12 2.38 6.60 12.98
N PRO A 13 1.84 6.45 11.76
CA PRO A 13 2.55 5.81 10.67
C PRO A 13 3.77 6.61 10.20
N GLY A 14 4.80 5.90 9.76
CA GLY A 14 5.96 6.50 9.09
C GLY A 14 6.97 7.17 10.04
N TYR A 15 7.69 8.15 9.51
CA TYR A 15 8.92 8.69 10.09
C TYR A 15 8.87 10.22 10.13
N ALA A 16 9.57 10.84 11.09
CA ALA A 16 9.54 12.29 11.26
C ALA A 16 10.26 13.04 10.12
N THR A 17 11.29 12.42 9.53
CA THR A 17 12.12 13.03 8.49
C THR A 17 12.55 12.01 7.44
N PRO A 18 12.99 12.45 6.24
CA PRO A 18 13.59 11.56 5.25
C PRO A 18 14.84 10.82 5.75
N LEU A 19 15.67 11.48 6.58
CA LEU A 19 16.88 10.86 7.15
C LEU A 19 16.51 9.73 8.12
N ASP A 20 15.52 9.96 8.97
CA ASP A 20 14.97 8.94 9.88
C ASP A 20 14.39 7.75 9.11
N ALA A 21 13.64 8.00 8.03
CA ALA A 21 13.12 6.94 7.16
C ALA A 21 14.23 6.10 6.52
N MET A 22 15.33 6.72 6.11
CA MET A 22 16.47 6.02 5.51
C MET A 22 17.27 5.20 6.52
N GLN A 23 17.44 5.71 7.74
CA GLN A 23 18.27 5.06 8.77
C GLN A 23 17.53 3.97 9.55
N ASN A 24 16.25 4.22 9.86
CA ASN A 24 15.47 3.40 10.78
C ASN A 24 14.32 2.64 10.09
N GLY A 25 14.09 2.88 8.80
CA GLY A 25 13.09 2.14 8.04
C GLY A 25 13.52 0.69 7.81
N PRO A 26 12.66 -0.31 8.05
CA PRO A 26 12.98 -1.69 7.73
C PRO A 26 13.06 -1.84 6.20
N ARG A 27 13.89 -2.79 5.76
CA ARG A 27 13.91 -3.18 4.35
C ARG A 27 12.55 -3.78 3.97
N GLU A 28 11.98 -3.30 2.86
CA GLU A 28 10.72 -3.82 2.35
C GLU A 28 10.88 -5.28 1.91
N LYS A 29 9.89 -6.12 2.26
CA LYS A 29 9.81 -7.54 1.92
C LYS A 29 8.77 -7.87 0.87
N VAL A 30 7.89 -6.91 0.57
CA VAL A 30 6.79 -7.08 -0.39
C VAL A 30 6.66 -5.83 -1.23
N LEU A 31 6.41 -5.99 -2.52
CA LEU A 31 6.14 -4.91 -3.46
C LEU A 31 4.72 -5.06 -4.03
N TYR A 32 3.98 -3.96 -4.06
CA TYR A 32 2.71 -3.87 -4.78
C TYR A 32 2.96 -3.23 -6.14
N VAL A 33 2.46 -3.84 -7.20
CA VAL A 33 2.64 -3.34 -8.57
C VAL A 33 1.30 -3.35 -9.30
N ALA A 34 0.91 -2.20 -9.84
CA ALA A 34 -0.26 -2.11 -10.70
C ALA A 34 0.06 -2.75 -12.06
N MET A 35 -0.73 -3.75 -12.43
CA MET A 35 -0.58 -4.49 -13.68
C MET A 35 -1.74 -4.12 -14.60
N VAL A 36 -1.44 -3.38 -15.66
CA VAL A 36 -2.40 -3.03 -16.71
C VAL A 36 -2.46 -4.17 -17.72
N SER A 37 -3.67 -4.64 -18.04
CA SER A 37 -3.87 -5.64 -19.07
C SER A 37 -3.65 -5.04 -20.46
N CYS A 38 -2.83 -5.71 -21.29
CA CYS A 38 -2.71 -5.40 -22.71
C CYS A 38 -3.65 -6.26 -23.59
N GLN A 39 -4.43 -7.15 -22.98
CA GLN A 39 -5.33 -8.05 -23.68
C GLN A 39 -6.76 -7.54 -23.63
N GLU A 40 -7.49 -7.70 -24.73
CA GLU A 40 -8.93 -7.40 -24.76
C GLU A 40 -9.67 -8.25 -23.74
N ASN A 41 -10.62 -7.63 -23.03
CA ASN A 41 -11.50 -8.28 -22.05
C ASN A 41 -10.80 -8.97 -20.86
N GLN A 42 -9.53 -8.66 -20.59
CA GLN A 42 -8.86 -9.09 -19.36
C GLN A 42 -8.78 -7.91 -18.36
N PRO A 43 -9.18 -8.11 -17.09
CA PRO A 43 -9.10 -7.06 -16.08
C PRO A 43 -7.64 -6.78 -15.69
N ASP A 44 -7.40 -5.55 -15.28
CA ASP A 44 -6.17 -5.17 -14.59
C ASP A 44 -6.09 -5.89 -13.23
N TYR A 45 -4.90 -5.92 -12.63
CA TYR A 45 -4.75 -6.46 -11.28
C TYR A 45 -3.64 -5.77 -10.51
N LEU A 46 -3.72 -5.84 -9.18
CA LEU A 46 -2.62 -5.49 -8.29
C LEU A 46 -1.82 -6.75 -8.00
N ALA A 47 -0.56 -6.78 -8.44
CA ALA A 47 0.37 -7.86 -8.12
C ALA A 47 1.03 -7.60 -6.76
N THR A 48 1.13 -8.65 -5.95
CA THR A 48 1.96 -8.68 -4.75
C THR A 48 3.19 -9.53 -5.06
N ILE A 49 4.36 -8.92 -4.99
CA ILE A 49 5.65 -9.54 -5.33
C ILE A 49 6.48 -9.69 -4.06
N ASP A 50 7.05 -10.88 -3.86
CA ASP A 50 7.98 -11.12 -2.77
C ASP A 50 9.36 -10.53 -3.08
N ALA A 51 9.83 -9.67 -2.20
CA ALA A 51 11.12 -8.98 -2.29
C ALA A 51 12.08 -9.37 -1.14
N ASP A 52 11.73 -10.36 -0.32
CA ASP A 52 12.59 -10.90 0.74
C ASP A 52 13.60 -11.90 0.15
N PRO A 53 14.92 -11.63 0.14
CA PRO A 53 15.92 -12.55 -0.40
C PRO A 53 16.00 -13.90 0.31
N ASP A 54 15.52 -13.97 1.55
CA ASP A 54 15.52 -15.19 2.35
C ASP A 54 14.27 -16.07 2.10
N SER A 55 13.31 -15.57 1.32
CA SER A 55 12.08 -16.30 0.98
C SER A 55 12.30 -17.31 -0.17
N PRO A 56 11.71 -18.51 -0.11
CA PRO A 56 11.69 -19.44 -1.25
C PRO A 56 10.92 -18.90 -2.47
N ASP A 57 10.12 -17.86 -2.28
CA ASP A 57 9.34 -17.19 -3.32
C ASP A 57 9.91 -15.83 -3.74
N TYR A 58 11.14 -15.52 -3.31
CA TYR A 58 11.85 -14.31 -3.74
C TYR A 58 11.76 -14.11 -5.26
N GLN A 59 11.42 -12.88 -5.68
CA GLN A 59 11.21 -12.47 -7.08
C GLN A 59 10.01 -13.10 -7.80
N LYS A 60 9.06 -13.69 -7.05
CA LYS A 60 7.80 -14.22 -7.63
C LYS A 60 6.61 -13.33 -7.29
N VAL A 61 5.59 -13.41 -8.14
CA VAL A 61 4.25 -12.90 -7.84
C VAL A 61 3.57 -13.91 -6.91
N ILE A 62 3.40 -13.52 -5.64
CA ILE A 62 2.81 -14.36 -4.58
C ILE A 62 1.29 -14.17 -4.44
N SER A 63 0.75 -13.05 -4.92
CA SER A 63 -0.72 -12.83 -4.96
C SER A 63 -1.12 -11.89 -6.09
N ARG A 64 -2.37 -12.02 -6.56
CA ARG A 64 -3.00 -11.19 -7.60
C ARG A 64 -4.40 -10.80 -7.15
N LEU A 65 -4.64 -9.49 -7.02
CA LEU A 65 -5.96 -8.94 -6.79
C LEU A 65 -6.49 -8.36 -8.11
N TYR A 66 -7.34 -9.12 -8.80
CA TYR A 66 -7.95 -8.68 -10.05
C TYR A 66 -9.00 -7.59 -9.82
N SER A 67 -9.05 -6.63 -10.73
CA SER A 67 -10.16 -5.70 -10.78
C SER A 67 -11.48 -6.45 -11.05
N PRO A 68 -12.59 -6.06 -10.41
CA PRO A 68 -13.92 -6.56 -10.78
C PRO A 68 -14.38 -6.04 -12.15
N ASN A 69 -13.74 -5.02 -12.71
CA ASN A 69 -14.11 -4.41 -13.99
C ASN A 69 -12.98 -4.56 -15.03
N ILE A 70 -13.37 -4.57 -16.31
CA ILE A 70 -12.44 -4.45 -17.44
C ILE A 70 -12.20 -2.97 -17.77
N ASN A 71 -11.04 -2.65 -18.33
CA ASN A 71 -10.67 -1.30 -18.79
C ASN A 71 -10.60 -0.22 -17.69
N ASP A 72 -10.24 -0.57 -16.45
CA ASP A 72 -10.02 0.45 -15.40
C ASP A 72 -8.77 1.30 -15.65
N GLU A 73 -7.71 0.70 -16.19
CA GLU A 73 -6.38 1.29 -16.33
C GLU A 73 -5.76 1.65 -14.96
N PHE A 74 -5.42 0.63 -14.16
CA PHE A 74 -4.67 0.81 -12.92
C PHE A 74 -3.29 1.43 -13.19
N HIS A 75 -3.08 2.67 -12.76
CA HIS A 75 -1.89 3.43 -13.15
C HIS A 75 -1.06 3.90 -11.96
N HIS A 76 -1.60 4.80 -11.14
CA HIS A 76 -0.98 5.27 -9.91
C HIS A 76 -1.87 4.93 -8.71
N PHE A 77 -1.23 4.63 -7.59
CA PHE A 77 -1.90 4.37 -6.32
C PHE A 77 -0.99 4.78 -5.16
N GLY A 78 -1.57 4.85 -3.97
CA GLY A 78 -0.84 5.21 -2.76
C GLY A 78 -1.46 4.59 -1.52
N TRP A 79 -0.88 4.91 -0.37
CA TRP A 79 -1.41 4.49 0.92
C TRP A 79 -2.43 5.51 1.45
N ASN A 80 -3.43 5.04 2.20
CA ASN A 80 -4.40 5.89 2.89
C ASN A 80 -3.76 6.84 3.93
N ALA A 81 -2.64 6.42 4.54
CA ALA A 81 -1.86 7.24 5.47
C ALA A 81 -0.37 6.91 5.34
N CYS A 82 0.48 7.91 5.56
CA CYS A 82 1.93 7.79 5.47
C CYS A 82 2.63 8.69 6.49
N SER A 83 3.92 8.98 6.30
CA SER A 83 4.71 9.83 7.21
C SER A 83 4.15 11.24 7.42
N SER A 84 3.27 11.74 6.54
CA SER A 84 2.55 13.01 6.79
C SER A 84 1.63 12.97 8.00
N CYS A 85 1.31 11.77 8.49
CA CYS A 85 0.55 11.52 9.71
C CYS A 85 1.44 11.02 10.86
N HIS A 86 2.76 11.29 10.82
CA HIS A 86 3.67 10.93 11.90
C HIS A 86 3.17 11.47 13.25
N ASP A 87 3.33 10.67 14.32
CA ASP A 87 2.82 10.91 15.67
C ASP A 87 1.29 11.06 15.82
N ASP A 88 0.50 10.96 14.75
CA ASP A 88 -0.96 10.82 14.84
C ASP A 88 -1.34 9.34 14.98
N CYS A 89 -1.54 8.91 16.23
CA CYS A 89 -1.87 7.52 16.53
C CYS A 89 -3.30 7.11 16.15
N SER A 90 -4.14 8.05 15.72
CA SER A 90 -5.46 7.74 15.15
C SER A 90 -5.38 7.22 13.70
N LYS A 91 -4.18 7.23 13.10
CA LYS A 91 -3.93 6.86 11.71
C LYS A 91 -3.11 5.57 11.61
N GLU A 92 -3.30 4.87 10.49
CA GLU A 92 -2.58 3.64 10.17
C GLU A 92 -2.36 3.55 8.66
N ARG A 93 -1.14 3.16 8.24
CA ARG A 93 -0.84 2.79 6.86
C ARG A 93 -1.34 1.35 6.63
N ARG A 94 -2.55 1.21 6.09
CA ARG A 94 -3.24 -0.08 5.96
C ARG A 94 -3.89 -0.29 4.61
N PHE A 95 -4.55 0.72 4.05
CA PHE A 95 -5.29 0.57 2.81
C PHE A 95 -4.51 1.14 1.65
N ILE A 96 -4.57 0.43 0.53
CA ILE A 96 -4.14 0.96 -0.76
C ILE A 96 -5.31 1.75 -1.34
N VAL A 97 -5.04 2.95 -1.86
CA VAL A 97 -6.00 3.76 -2.61
C VAL A 97 -5.66 3.61 -4.08
N LEU A 98 -6.37 2.72 -4.77
CA LEU A 98 -6.08 2.29 -6.14
C LEU A 98 -7.13 2.87 -7.11
N GLY A 99 -6.70 3.81 -7.95
CA GLY A 99 -7.57 4.43 -8.95
C GLY A 99 -7.50 3.73 -10.30
N GLY A 100 -8.66 3.55 -10.94
CA GLY A 100 -8.75 3.28 -12.37
C GLY A 100 -8.71 4.59 -13.16
N PHE A 101 -7.63 4.82 -13.90
CA PHE A 101 -7.43 6.07 -14.65
C PHE A 101 -8.52 6.30 -15.70
N LYS A 102 -8.94 5.24 -16.39
CA LYS A 102 -9.92 5.32 -17.47
C LYS A 102 -11.36 5.27 -16.99
N SER A 103 -11.63 4.47 -15.96
CA SER A 103 -12.99 4.27 -15.44
C SER A 103 -13.42 5.27 -14.37
N SER A 104 -12.47 5.98 -13.74
CA SER A 104 -12.68 6.80 -12.55
C SER A 104 -13.15 6.01 -11.31
N ASN A 105 -13.07 4.67 -11.32
CA ASN A 105 -13.34 3.85 -10.15
C ASN A 105 -12.22 4.01 -9.12
N ILE A 106 -12.57 3.92 -7.83
CA ILE A 106 -11.61 3.87 -6.73
C ILE A 106 -11.82 2.57 -5.95
N TYR A 107 -10.74 1.81 -5.83
CA TYR A 107 -10.67 0.58 -5.06
C TYR A 107 -9.86 0.81 -3.79
N ILE A 108 -10.31 0.21 -2.69
CA ILE A 108 -9.65 0.32 -1.38
C ILE A 108 -9.22 -1.08 -0.89
N PRO A 109 -8.18 -1.71 -1.47
CA PRO A 109 -7.66 -2.96 -0.95
C PRO A 109 -7.12 -2.81 0.48
N ASP A 110 -7.50 -3.74 1.35
CA ASP A 110 -6.93 -3.87 2.69
C ASP A 110 -5.65 -4.70 2.64
N ARG A 111 -4.58 -4.21 3.29
CA ARG A 111 -3.31 -4.93 3.43
C ARG A 111 -3.23 -5.75 4.73
N GLN A 112 -4.19 -5.59 5.64
CA GLN A 112 -4.20 -6.36 6.89
C GLN A 112 -4.34 -7.86 6.55
N ASP A 113 -3.25 -8.60 6.76
CA ASP A 113 -2.98 -9.97 6.28
C ASP A 113 -3.01 -10.15 4.74
N PRO A 114 -1.87 -10.50 4.08
CA PRO A 114 -1.91 -11.27 2.84
C PRO A 114 -2.32 -12.74 3.08
#